data_AF-A0A5S3VYC3-F1
#
_entry.id   AF-A0A5S3VYC3-F1
#
_cell.length_a   1.000
_cell.length_b   1.000
_cell.length_c   1.000
_cell.angle_alpha   90.00
_cell.angle_beta   90.00
_cell.angle_gamma   90.00
#
_symmetry.space_group_name_H-M   'P 1'
#
loop_
_entity.id
_entity.type
_entity.pdbx_description
1 polymer ?
#
loop_
_entity_poly.entity_id
_entity_poly.type
_entity_poly.pdbx_seq_one_letter_code
_entity_poly.pdbx_strand_id
1 'polypeptide(L)'
;IAVAQFLQAQAWQVSWVGTADRMEADVVPRYGFEIDFIAMKGVRGNGVKRLLTAPFMVLKAVLAAKLILQQRKPDVVLAMGGYVTGPVGVAAKLLGIPLVIHEQNAVAGM
;
A
#
# COMPACT_ATOMS: atom_id res chain seq x y z
N ILE A 1 -4.96 -11.62 -1.90
CA ILE A 1 -5.41 -12.62 -0.90
C ILE A 1 -4.60 -13.92 -0.96
N ALA A 2 -4.44 -14.56 -2.14
CA ALA A 2 -3.74 -15.86 -2.25
C ALA A 2 -2.36 -15.93 -1.54
N VAL A 3 -1.47 -14.98 -1.81
CA VAL A 3 -0.13 -14.95 -1.17
C VAL A 3 -0.22 -14.82 0.35
N ALA A 4 -1.15 -13.99 0.85
CA ALA A 4 -1.33 -13.79 2.28
C ALA A 4 -1.78 -15.07 3.00
N GLN A 5 -2.72 -15.82 2.43
CA GLN A 5 -3.17 -17.09 2.98
C GLN A 5 -2.05 -18.15 2.96
N PHE A 6 -1.28 -18.20 1.86
CA PHE A 6 -0.14 -19.11 1.75
C PHE A 6 0.96 -18.83 2.80
N LEU A 7 1.25 -17.55 3.06
CA LEU A 7 2.20 -17.15 4.10
C LEU A 7 1.65 -17.39 5.51
N GLN A 8 0.37 -17.11 5.74
CA GLN A 8 -0.29 -17.40 7.03
C GLN A 8 -0.26 -18.91 7.36
N ALA A 9 -0.45 -19.78 6.36
CA ALA A 9 -0.32 -21.23 6.53
C ALA A 9 1.09 -21.68 6.93
N GLN A 10 2.10 -20.83 6.69
CA GLN A 10 3.49 -21.01 7.12
C GLN A 10 3.82 -20.20 8.39
N ALA A 11 2.80 -19.83 9.16
CA ALA A 11 2.90 -19.07 10.42
C ALA A 11 3.46 -17.63 10.28
N TRP A 12 3.39 -17.04 9.09
CA TRP A 12 3.68 -15.61 8.94
C TRP A 12 2.52 -14.76 9.46
N GLN A 13 2.86 -13.62 10.07
CA GLN A 13 1.91 -12.57 10.37
C GLN A 13 1.75 -11.67 9.13
N VAL A 14 0.51 -11.47 8.68
CA VAL A 14 0.22 -10.68 7.50
C VAL A 14 -0.79 -9.59 7.86
N SER A 15 -0.46 -8.35 7.48
CA SER A 15 -1.34 -7.19 7.57
C SER A 15 -1.31 -6.42 6.25
N TRP A 16 -2.30 -5.55 6.06
CA TRP A 16 -2.54 -4.86 4.79
C TRP A 16 -2.43 -3.35 4.95
N VAL A 17 -2.04 -2.69 3.86
CA VAL A 17 -2.15 -1.23 3.73
C VAL A 17 -2.96 -0.92 2.47
N GLY A 18 -4.05 -0.17 2.62
CA GLY A 18 -4.99 0.13 1.54
C GLY A 18 -5.53 1.55 1.59
N THR A 19 -6.55 1.82 0.78
CA THR A 19 -7.37 3.04 0.87
C THR A 19 -8.80 2.65 1.22
N ALA A 20 -9.49 3.48 2.02
CA ALA A 20 -10.81 3.15 2.56
C ALA A 20 -11.93 3.17 1.50
N ASP A 21 -11.68 3.72 0.32
CA ASP A 21 -12.62 3.90 -0.78
C ASP A 21 -12.52 2.81 -1.87
N ARG A 22 -11.78 1.72 -1.60
CA ARG A 22 -11.52 0.65 -2.55
C ARG A 22 -11.95 -0.70 -1.99
N MET A 23 -12.11 -1.68 -2.89
CA MET A 23 -12.66 -2.98 -2.57
C MET A 23 -11.88 -3.74 -1.49
N GLU A 24 -10.57 -3.44 -1.34
CA GLU A 24 -9.72 -4.05 -0.33
C GLU A 24 -10.22 -3.75 1.09
N ALA A 25 -10.87 -2.60 1.32
CA ALA A 25 -11.44 -2.22 2.61
C ALA A 25 -12.51 -3.21 3.09
N ASP A 26 -13.25 -3.82 2.15
CA ASP A 26 -14.28 -4.83 2.46
C ASP A 26 -13.74 -6.25 2.39
N VAL A 27 -12.91 -6.54 1.37
CA VAL A 27 -12.43 -7.90 1.09
C VAL A 27 -11.43 -8.35 2.15
N VAL A 28 -10.45 -7.52 2.50
CA VAL A 28 -9.34 -7.93 3.38
C VAL A 28 -9.82 -8.34 4.79
N PRO A 29 -10.68 -7.55 5.48
CA PRO A 29 -11.19 -7.94 6.80
C PRO A 29 -12.03 -9.21 6.78
N ARG A 30 -12.76 -9.50 5.69
CA ARG A 30 -13.55 -10.74 5.54
C ARG A 30 -12.68 -12.00 5.55
N TYR A 31 -11.41 -11.89 5.19
CA TYR A 31 -10.44 -12.98 5.27
C TYR A 31 -9.63 -12.98 6.58
N GLY A 32 -9.99 -12.13 7.55
CA GLY A 32 -9.35 -12.09 8.88
C GLY A 32 -8.00 -11.38 8.92
N PHE A 33 -7.67 -10.60 7.90
CA PHE A 33 -6.44 -9.80 7.89
C PHE A 33 -6.72 -8.37 8.38
N GLU A 34 -5.81 -7.84 9.18
CA GLU A 34 -5.85 -6.42 9.58
C GLU A 34 -5.49 -5.52 8.38
N ILE A 35 -6.10 -4.34 8.33
CA ILE A 35 -5.85 -3.34 7.29
C ILE A 35 -5.71 -1.95 7.89
N ASP A 36 -4.62 -1.28 7.54
CA ASP A 36 -4.39 0.13 7.82
C ASP A 36 -4.72 0.96 6.56
N PHE A 37 -5.31 2.14 6.75
CA PHE A 37 -5.75 2.98 5.64
C PHE A 37 -4.90 4.24 5.49
N ILE A 38 -4.47 4.50 4.26
CA ILE A 38 -3.83 5.75 3.87
C ILE A 38 -4.80 6.52 2.98
N ALA A 39 -5.04 7.79 3.31
CA ALA A 39 -5.84 8.67 2.47
C ALA A 39 -5.08 9.00 1.18
N MET A 40 -5.41 8.30 0.11
CA MET A 40 -4.87 8.58 -1.21
C MET A 40 -5.97 8.39 -2.26
N LYS A 41 -6.10 9.37 -3.15
CA LYS A 41 -7.02 9.28 -4.28
C LYS A 41 -6.21 9.34 -5.57
N GLY A 42 -6.56 8.51 -6.55
CA GLY A 42 -5.86 8.45 -7.84
C GLY A 42 -5.65 9.84 -8.48
N VAL A 43 -4.51 10.03 -9.13
CA VAL A 43 -4.12 11.35 -9.70
C VAL A 43 -4.59 11.52 -11.14
N ARG A 44 -5.03 10.45 -11.80
CA ARG A 44 -5.45 10.44 -13.21
C ARG A 44 -6.81 11.15 -13.37
N GLY A 45 -6.89 12.11 -14.29
CA GLY A 45 -8.15 12.78 -14.69
C GLY A 45 -8.64 13.96 -13.85
N ASN A 46 -7.88 14.46 -12.87
CA ASN A 46 -8.41 15.35 -11.82
C ASN A 46 -8.09 16.87 -11.96
N GLY A 47 -7.65 17.34 -13.13
CA GLY A 47 -7.43 18.76 -13.43
C GLY A 47 -6.20 19.41 -12.76
N VAL A 48 -5.89 20.66 -13.16
CA VAL A 48 -4.66 21.40 -12.77
C VAL A 48 -4.53 21.60 -11.26
N LYS A 49 -5.63 21.87 -10.56
CA LYS A 49 -5.62 22.03 -9.09
C LYS A 49 -5.12 20.79 -8.36
N ARG A 50 -5.53 19.59 -8.82
CA ARG A 50 -5.09 18.33 -8.20
C ARG A 50 -3.61 18.07 -8.45
N LEU A 51 -3.13 18.40 -9.65
CA LEU A 51 -1.71 18.29 -10.01
C LEU A 51 -0.82 19.15 -9.10
N LEU A 52 -1.26 20.37 -8.78
CA LEU A 52 -0.55 21.26 -7.85
C LEU A 52 -0.55 20.74 -6.41
N THR A 53 -1.63 20.08 -5.97
CA THR A 53 -1.70 19.47 -4.63
C THR A 53 -1.06 18.09 -4.54
N ALA A 54 -0.74 17.46 -5.66
CA ALA A 54 -0.28 16.08 -5.72
C ALA A 54 1.01 15.84 -4.92
N PRO A 55 2.04 16.72 -4.98
CA PRO A 55 3.25 16.55 -4.18
C PRO A 55 2.97 16.52 -2.67
N PHE A 56 2.10 17.41 -2.18
CA PHE A 56 1.72 17.45 -0.76
C PHE A 56 0.92 16.22 -0.36
N MET A 57 0.00 15.75 -1.21
CA MET A 57 -0.76 14.53 -0.97
C MET A 57 0.15 13.30 -0.91
N VAL A 58 1.11 13.19 -1.83
CA VAL A 58 2.10 12.10 -1.86
C VAL A 58 2.99 12.15 -0.62
N LEU A 59 3.50 13.33 -0.24
CA LEU A 59 4.33 13.47 0.96
C LEU A 59 3.57 13.04 2.21
N LYS A 60 2.32 13.48 2.37
CA LYS A 60 1.47 13.08 3.50
C LYS A 60 1.24 11.56 3.50
N ALA A 61 1.01 10.96 2.33
CA ALA A 61 0.86 9.51 2.21
C ALA A 61 2.14 8.75 2.58
N VAL A 62 3.32 9.25 2.19
CA VAL A 62 4.62 8.67 2.56
C VAL A 62 4.83 8.74 4.08
N LEU A 63 4.52 9.87 4.71
CA LEU A 63 4.63 10.02 6.17
C LEU A 63 3.66 9.08 6.91
N ALA A 64 2.41 8.97 6.44
CA ALA A 64 1.45 8.03 7.00
C ALA A 64 1.92 6.57 6.85
N ALA A 65 2.40 6.19 5.67
CA ALA A 65 2.98 4.86 5.43
C ALA A 65 4.17 4.59 6.35
N LYS A 66 5.07 5.57 6.52
CA LYS A 66 6.21 5.44 7.42
C LYS A 66 5.78 5.15 8.85
N LEU A 67 4.78 5.86 9.37
CA LEU A 67 4.25 5.62 10.72
C LEU A 67 3.65 4.22 10.86
N ILE A 68 2.87 3.77 9.87
CA ILE A 68 2.31 2.42 9.85
C ILE A 68 3.44 1.37 9.88
N LEU A 69 4.44 1.50 9.00
CA LEU A 69 5.56 0.56 8.93
C LEU A 69 6.39 0.55 10.23
N GLN A 70 6.55 1.70 10.90
CA GLN A 70 7.24 1.78 12.19
C GLN A 70 6.45 1.14 13.34
N GLN A 71 5.12 1.18 13.29
CA GLN A 71 4.25 0.54 14.28
C GLN A 71 4.16 -0.97 14.06
N ARG A 72 3.97 -1.39 12.80
CA ARG A 72 3.84 -2.79 12.39
C ARG A 72 5.17 -3.54 12.39
N LYS A 73 6.29 -2.84 12.17
CA LYS A 73 7.65 -3.39 12.09
C LYS A 73 7.76 -4.62 11.18
N PRO A 74 7.31 -4.55 9.92
CA PRO A 74 7.33 -5.72 9.04
C PRO A 74 8.77 -6.06 8.61
N ASP A 75 9.05 -7.35 8.46
CA ASP A 75 10.33 -7.85 7.93
C ASP A 75 10.46 -7.66 6.41
N VAL A 76 9.32 -7.60 5.71
CA VAL A 76 9.25 -7.41 4.25
C VAL A 76 7.93 -6.75 3.87
N VAL A 77 7.95 -5.92 2.82
CA VAL A 77 6.76 -5.34 2.21
C VAL A 77 6.55 -5.95 0.83
N LEU A 78 5.34 -6.48 0.58
CA LEU A 78 4.90 -6.94 -0.73
C LEU A 78 3.92 -5.94 -1.35
N ALA A 79 4.27 -5.44 -2.53
CA ALA A 79 3.52 -4.47 -3.30
C ALA A 79 2.84 -5.14 -4.50
N MET A 80 1.51 -5.13 -4.55
CA MET A 80 0.71 -5.80 -5.59
C MET A 80 0.09 -4.83 -6.62
N GLY A 81 0.51 -3.56 -6.62
CA GLY A 81 -0.02 -2.50 -7.48
C GLY A 81 -1.11 -1.63 -6.81
N GLY A 82 -1.49 -0.54 -7.49
CA GLY A 82 -2.43 0.47 -6.99
C GLY A 82 -1.74 1.74 -6.48
N TYR A 83 -2.52 2.82 -6.29
CA TYR A 83 -1.96 4.14 -5.97
C TYR A 83 -1.22 4.18 -4.62
N VAL A 84 -1.71 3.42 -3.62
CA VAL A 84 -1.12 3.37 -2.27
C VAL A 84 0.27 2.72 -2.24
N THR A 85 0.58 1.86 -3.23
CA THR A 85 1.85 1.15 -3.31
C THR A 85 3.05 2.08 -3.45
N GLY A 86 2.91 3.20 -4.16
CA GLY A 86 4.01 4.15 -4.36
C GLY A 86 4.52 4.73 -3.03
N PRO A 87 3.67 5.43 -2.25
CA PRO A 87 4.05 5.96 -0.94
C PRO A 87 4.54 4.91 0.05
N VAL A 88 3.92 3.73 0.07
CA VAL A 88 4.33 2.62 0.94
C VAL A 88 5.71 2.10 0.56
N GLY A 89 5.98 1.92 -0.74
CA GLY A 89 7.28 1.47 -1.23
C GLY A 89 8.40 2.49 -0.94
N VAL A 90 8.12 3.78 -1.10
CA VAL A 90 9.06 4.85 -0.71
C VAL A 90 9.34 4.80 0.78
N ALA A 91 8.30 4.69 1.62
CA ALA A 91 8.46 4.60 3.07
C ALA A 91 9.26 3.36 3.50
N ALA A 92 9.01 2.19 2.89
CA ALA A 92 9.77 0.97 3.13
C ALA A 92 11.26 1.15 2.82
N LYS A 93 11.57 1.73 1.66
CA LYS A 93 12.96 2.03 1.26
C LYS A 93 13.65 3.00 2.23
N LEU A 94 12.94 4.04 2.68
CA LEU A 94 13.47 5.00 3.66
C LEU A 94 13.74 4.38 5.03
N LEU A 95 13.01 3.31 5.38
CA LEU A 95 13.18 2.56 6.63
C LEU A 95 14.15 1.37 6.50
N GLY A 96 14.70 1.12 5.30
CA GLY A 96 15.57 -0.04 5.05
C GLY A 96 14.83 -1.38 5.05
N ILE A 97 13.50 -1.37 4.89
CA ILE A 97 12.69 -2.60 4.85
C ILE A 97 12.72 -3.17 3.43
N PRO A 98 13.03 -4.48 3.25
CA PRO A 98 12.96 -5.15 1.96
C PRO A 98 11.60 -4.94 1.27
N LEU A 99 11.63 -4.56 0.00
CA LEU A 99 10.43 -4.29 -0.81
C LEU A 99 10.40 -5.23 -2.03
N VAL A 100 9.34 -6.02 -2.13
CA VAL A 100 9.05 -6.89 -3.28
C VAL A 100 7.88 -6.28 -4.04
N ILE A 101 8.03 -6.10 -5.35
CA ILE A 101 6.98 -5.55 -6.22
C ILE A 101 6.52 -6.63 -7.19
N HIS A 102 5.22 -6.83 -7.27
CA HIS A 102 4.56 -7.68 -8.24
C HIS A 102 3.72 -6.82 -9.18
N GLU A 103 4.12 -6.78 -10.46
CA GLU A 103 3.34 -6.14 -11.52
C GLU A 103 2.50 -7.22 -12.23
N GLN A 104 1.18 -7.06 -12.22
CA GLN A 104 0.24 -8.02 -12.80
C GLN A 104 0.04 -7.75 -14.30
N ASN A 105 0.24 -6.51 -14.71
CA ASN A 105 0.03 -6.08 -16.08
C ASN A 105 1.26 -6.33 -16.94
N ALA A 106 1.04 -6.68 -18.21
CA ALA A 106 2.10 -6.77 -19.21
C ALA A 106 2.82 -5.42 -19.44
N VAL A 107 2.18 -4.31 -19.06
CA VAL A 107 2.76 -2.96 -19.05
C VAL A 107 2.50 -2.33 -17.70
N ALA A 108 3.58 -1.88 -17.04
CA ALA A 108 3.49 -1.25 -15.73
C ALA A 108 2.59 0.00 -15.75
N GLY A 109 1.66 0.08 -14.80
CA GLY A 109 0.86 1.29 -14.55
C GLY A 109 -0.28 1.60 -15.53
N MET A 110 -0.73 0.65 -16.35
CA MET A 110 -1.94 0.83 -17.19
C MET A 110 -3.23 0.91 -16.37
#